data_AF-A0A419R0W5-F1
#
_entry.id   AF-A0A419R0W5-F1
#
_cell.length_a   1.000
_cell.length_b   1.000
_cell.length_c   1.000
_cell.angle_alpha   90.00
_cell.angle_beta   90.00
_cell.angle_gamma   90.00
#
_symmetry.space_group_name_H-M   'P 1'
#
loop_
_entity.id
_entity.type
_entity.pdbx_description
1 polymer ?
#
loop_
_entity_poly.entity_id
_entity_poly.type
_entity_poly.pdbx_seq_one_letter_code
_entity_poly.pdbx_strand_id
1 'polypeptide(L)'
;MGGGKLAERDPQIDLPADEESAGNQYEQSAEERSLADDILDLIEDGKTYAEAELQFQKSRVAFVADKGRKGAVLAISALLLLHLAVVTLALGAVIALSPTLTPWGATGLVVGALIFIAILLGVGARRYFSRLGDAFGGGK
;
A
#
# COMPACT_ATOMS: atom_id res chain seq x y z
N MET A 1 -77.81 -55.23 -36.57
CA MET A 1 -78.74 -55.73 -35.56
C MET A 1 -77.99 -55.84 -34.24
N GLY A 2 -78.43 -55.12 -33.20
CA GLY A 2 -78.05 -55.28 -31.79
C GLY A 2 -76.61 -54.84 -31.44
N GLY A 3 -76.36 -53.97 -30.47
CA GLY A 3 -77.24 -53.32 -29.51
C GLY A 3 -76.36 -52.40 -28.65
N GLY A 4 -76.88 -51.21 -28.34
CA GLY A 4 -76.20 -50.24 -27.49
C GLY A 4 -76.39 -50.50 -25.99
N LYS A 5 -75.63 -49.71 -25.21
CA LYS A 5 -75.82 -49.21 -23.84
C LYS A 5 -74.44 -48.66 -23.43
N LEU A 6 -74.16 -47.37 -23.24
CA LEU A 6 -74.82 -46.27 -22.52
C LEU A 6 -75.25 -46.66 -21.09
N ALA A 7 -74.34 -46.38 -20.16
CA ALA A 7 -74.49 -46.17 -18.71
C ALA A 7 -73.04 -46.01 -18.19
N GLU A 8 -72.59 -44.99 -17.49
CA GLU A 8 -73.25 -44.11 -16.53
C GLU A 8 -72.36 -42.84 -16.37
N ARG A 9 -72.99 -41.66 -16.26
CA ARG A 9 -72.39 -40.43 -15.71
C ARG A 9 -72.32 -40.56 -14.19
N ASP A 10 -71.29 -39.99 -13.55
CA ASP A 10 -71.50 -39.06 -12.41
C ASP A 10 -70.22 -38.26 -12.05
N PRO A 11 -70.26 -37.22 -11.17
CA PRO A 11 -70.01 -35.85 -11.59
C PRO A 11 -69.02 -35.09 -10.67
N GLN A 12 -68.46 -33.99 -11.17
CA GLN A 12 -67.99 -32.84 -10.36
C GLN A 12 -66.82 -33.09 -9.35
N ILE A 13 -66.20 -31.99 -8.90
CA ILE A 13 -65.19 -31.87 -7.81
C ILE A 13 -63.76 -32.22 -8.28
N ASP A 14 -62.74 -31.38 -8.18
CA ASP A 14 -62.54 -29.97 -7.84
C ASP A 14 -61.13 -29.61 -8.36
N LEU A 15 -60.97 -28.38 -8.82
CA LEU A 15 -59.80 -27.46 -8.78
C LEU A 15 -58.33 -27.97 -8.78
N PRO A 16 -57.40 -27.18 -9.39
CA PRO A 16 -56.00 -27.55 -9.63
C PRO A 16 -55.18 -27.67 -8.35
N ALA A 17 -54.33 -28.70 -8.25
CA ALA A 17 -53.50 -28.90 -7.06
C ALA A 17 -52.19 -29.66 -7.37
N ASP A 18 -51.37 -29.18 -8.31
CA ASP A 18 -50.02 -29.75 -8.51
C ASP A 18 -49.02 -28.90 -9.31
N GLU A 19 -49.31 -27.64 -9.66
CA GLU A 19 -48.35 -26.78 -10.40
C GLU A 19 -47.30 -26.08 -9.49
N GLU A 20 -47.42 -26.11 -8.16
CA GLU A 20 -46.63 -25.23 -7.29
C GLU A 20 -45.32 -25.84 -6.73
N SER A 21 -45.09 -27.16 -6.84
CA SER A 21 -43.97 -27.80 -6.13
C SER A 21 -42.71 -28.09 -6.97
N ALA A 22 -42.77 -27.97 -8.29
CA ALA A 22 -41.64 -28.31 -9.17
C ALA A 22 -40.82 -27.09 -9.64
N GLY A 23 -41.40 -25.88 -9.65
CA GLY A 23 -40.70 -24.65 -10.05
C GLY A 23 -39.64 -24.20 -9.04
N ASN A 24 -39.93 -24.33 -7.75
CA ASN A 24 -39.10 -23.75 -6.68
C ASN A 24 -37.71 -24.39 -6.50
N GLN A 25 -37.50 -25.66 -6.86
CA GLN A 25 -36.19 -26.33 -6.64
C GLN A 25 -35.17 -26.06 -7.75
N TYR A 26 -35.63 -25.78 -8.97
CA TYR A 26 -34.77 -25.43 -10.10
C TYR A 26 -34.49 -23.91 -10.18
N GLU A 27 -35.41 -23.07 -9.71
CA GLU A 27 -35.19 -21.62 -9.58
C GLU A 27 -34.21 -21.30 -8.44
N GLN A 28 -34.35 -21.88 -7.24
CA GLN A 28 -33.42 -21.63 -6.12
C GLN A 28 -31.96 -21.96 -6.46
N SER A 29 -31.73 -23.08 -7.16
CA SER A 29 -30.39 -23.52 -7.51
C SER A 29 -29.82 -22.88 -8.78
N ALA A 30 -30.65 -22.14 -9.54
CA ALA A 30 -30.21 -21.25 -10.62
C ALA A 30 -29.90 -19.85 -10.08
N GLU A 31 -30.70 -19.37 -9.12
CA GLU A 31 -30.57 -18.04 -8.49
C GLU A 31 -29.40 -18.00 -7.49
N GLU A 32 -29.15 -19.08 -6.74
CA GLU A 32 -27.93 -19.22 -5.92
C GLU A 32 -26.64 -19.33 -6.75
N ARG A 33 -26.71 -19.92 -7.95
CA ARG A 33 -25.59 -19.92 -8.90
C ARG A 33 -25.36 -18.54 -9.53
N SER A 34 -26.43 -17.78 -9.77
CA SER A 34 -26.36 -16.42 -10.31
C SER A 34 -25.66 -15.46 -9.35
N LEU A 35 -26.01 -15.46 -8.05
CA LEU A 35 -25.39 -14.54 -7.10
C LEU A 35 -23.92 -14.89 -6.79
N ALA A 36 -23.61 -16.18 -6.79
CA ALA A 36 -22.23 -16.65 -6.65
C ALA A 36 -21.37 -16.26 -7.87
N ASP A 37 -21.91 -16.38 -9.08
CA ASP A 37 -21.27 -15.89 -10.31
C ASP A 37 -21.18 -14.36 -10.33
N ASP A 38 -22.21 -13.63 -9.90
CA ASP A 38 -22.18 -12.16 -9.84
C ASP A 38 -21.10 -11.65 -8.86
N ILE A 39 -20.87 -12.34 -7.74
CA ILE A 39 -19.78 -12.01 -6.81
C ILE A 39 -18.41 -12.36 -7.41
N LEU A 40 -18.31 -13.45 -8.17
CA LEU A 40 -17.08 -13.79 -8.89
C LEU A 40 -16.77 -12.74 -9.96
N ASP A 41 -17.76 -12.30 -10.73
CA ASP A 41 -17.63 -11.24 -11.74
C ASP A 41 -17.26 -9.90 -11.08
N LEU A 42 -17.89 -9.54 -9.95
CA LEU A 42 -17.53 -8.33 -9.18
C LEU A 42 -16.10 -8.39 -8.60
N ILE A 43 -15.63 -9.59 -8.21
CA ILE A 43 -14.25 -9.81 -7.75
C ILE A 43 -13.27 -9.69 -8.92
N GLU A 44 -13.64 -10.21 -10.09
CA GLU A 44 -12.81 -10.20 -11.29
C GLU A 44 -12.71 -8.77 -11.89
N ASP A 45 -13.80 -8.01 -11.88
CA ASP A 45 -13.83 -6.59 -12.20
C ASP A 45 -13.08 -5.75 -11.15
N GLY A 46 -13.23 -6.06 -9.86
CA GLY A 46 -12.53 -5.40 -8.76
C GLY A 46 -11.01 -5.59 -8.82
N LYS A 47 -10.54 -6.78 -9.22
CA LYS A 47 -9.13 -7.08 -9.47
C LYS A 47 -8.60 -6.25 -10.64
N THR A 48 -9.34 -6.17 -11.74
CA THR A 48 -8.95 -5.39 -12.92
C THR A 48 -8.85 -3.89 -12.60
N TYR A 49 -9.77 -3.37 -11.78
CA TYR A 49 -9.73 -1.99 -11.29
C TYR A 49 -8.56 -1.72 -10.33
N ALA A 50 -8.27 -2.67 -9.42
CA ALA A 50 -7.13 -2.57 -8.50
C ALA A 50 -5.78 -2.61 -9.25
N GLU A 51 -5.67 -3.45 -10.29
CA GLU A 51 -4.48 -3.50 -11.14
C GLU A 51 -4.26 -2.21 -11.93
N ALA A 52 -5.34 -1.56 -12.38
CA ALA A 52 -5.28 -0.27 -13.07
C ALA A 52 -4.78 0.88 -12.17
N GLU A 53 -5.25 0.93 -10.92
CA GLU A 53 -4.83 1.97 -9.95
C GLU A 53 -3.37 1.75 -9.49
N LEU A 54 -2.95 0.48 -9.33
CA LEU A 54 -1.56 0.13 -9.01
C LEU A 54 -0.60 0.55 -10.13
N GLN A 55 -0.98 0.39 -11.39
CA GLN A 55 -0.17 0.86 -12.53
C GLN A 55 -0.06 2.39 -12.57
N PHE A 56 -1.11 3.12 -12.21
CA PHE A 56 -1.09 4.58 -12.14
C PHE A 56 -0.18 5.10 -11.02
N GLN A 57 -0.21 4.48 -9.84
CA GLN A 57 0.69 4.82 -8.73
C GLN A 57 2.15 4.44 -9.05
N LYS A 58 2.37 3.29 -9.70
CA LYS A 58 3.71 2.83 -10.11
C LYS A 58 4.38 3.78 -11.10
N SER A 59 3.62 4.39 -12.01
CA SER A 59 4.15 5.38 -12.96
C SER A 59 4.52 6.72 -12.30
N ARG A 60 3.73 7.22 -11.33
CA ARG A 60 4.09 8.42 -10.56
C ARG A 60 5.34 8.21 -9.70
N VAL A 61 5.48 7.05 -9.07
CA VAL A 61 6.65 6.70 -8.25
C VAL A 61 7.90 6.51 -9.14
N ALA A 62 7.77 5.85 -10.29
CA ALA A 62 8.86 5.65 -11.23
C ALA A 62 9.36 6.97 -11.85
N PHE A 63 8.46 7.91 -12.16
CA PHE A 63 8.83 9.22 -12.71
C PHE A 63 9.57 10.10 -11.70
N VAL A 64 9.21 10.02 -10.40
CA VAL A 64 9.95 10.69 -9.32
C VAL A 64 11.29 10.01 -9.07
N ALA A 65 11.36 8.68 -9.15
CA ALA A 65 12.58 7.91 -8.97
C ALA A 65 13.63 8.21 -10.04
N ASP A 66 13.23 8.37 -11.31
CA ASP A 66 14.18 8.60 -12.41
C ASP A 66 14.85 9.98 -12.33
N LYS A 67 14.09 11.02 -11.98
CA LYS A 67 14.67 12.36 -11.66
C LYS A 67 15.49 12.35 -10.37
N GLY A 68 15.13 11.49 -9.42
CA GLY A 68 15.86 11.29 -8.18
C GLY A 68 17.25 10.67 -8.36
N ARG A 69 17.49 9.92 -9.45
CA ARG A 69 18.75 9.17 -9.64
C ARG A 69 19.99 10.06 -9.70
N LYS A 70 19.97 11.13 -10.49
CA LYS A 70 21.10 12.09 -10.58
C LYS A 70 21.29 12.84 -9.25
N GLY A 71 20.19 13.24 -8.62
CA GLY A 71 20.21 13.88 -7.30
C GLY A 71 20.76 12.96 -6.21
N ALA A 72 20.41 11.68 -6.24
CA ALA A 72 20.88 10.67 -5.29
C ALA A 72 22.38 10.43 -5.44
N VAL A 73 22.89 10.30 -6.68
CA VAL A 73 24.34 10.17 -6.91
C VAL A 73 25.08 11.39 -6.36
N LEU A 74 24.63 12.61 -6.67
CA LEU A 74 25.24 13.83 -6.12
C LEU A 74 25.18 13.89 -4.60
N ALA A 75 24.04 13.54 -4.00
CA ALA A 75 23.86 13.52 -2.54
C ALA A 75 24.78 12.50 -1.86
N ILE A 76 24.90 11.29 -2.42
CA ILE A 76 25.81 10.26 -1.93
C ILE A 76 27.26 10.73 -2.06
N SER A 77 27.66 11.25 -3.22
CA SER A 77 29.00 11.80 -3.41
C SER A 77 29.31 12.92 -2.42
N ALA A 78 28.38 13.84 -2.21
CA ALA A 78 28.53 14.92 -1.24
C ALA A 78 28.66 14.40 0.20
N LEU A 79 27.85 13.40 0.60
CA LEU A 79 27.96 12.77 1.93
C LEU A 79 29.29 12.07 2.13
N LEU A 80 29.79 11.35 1.12
CA LEU A 80 31.10 10.69 1.19
C LEU A 80 32.23 11.72 1.35
N LEU A 81 32.22 12.79 0.56
CA LEU A 81 33.20 13.87 0.67
C LEU A 81 33.11 14.60 2.02
N LEU A 82 31.89 14.87 2.49
CA LEU A 82 31.65 15.46 3.80
C LEU A 82 32.19 14.55 4.91
N HIS A 83 31.98 13.24 4.81
CA HIS A 83 32.49 12.29 5.78
C HIS A 83 34.03 12.29 5.82
N LEU A 84 34.69 12.23 4.66
CA LEU A 84 36.14 12.35 4.57
C LEU A 84 36.63 13.66 5.20
N ALA A 85 35.96 14.77 4.90
CA ALA A 85 36.29 16.07 5.49
C ALA A 85 36.15 16.07 7.01
N VAL A 86 35.08 15.49 7.58
CA VAL A 86 34.88 15.39 9.04
C VAL A 86 35.98 14.55 9.69
N VAL A 87 36.38 13.43 9.07
CA VAL A 87 37.48 12.60 9.59
C VAL A 87 38.80 13.36 9.57
N THR A 88 39.15 14.01 8.45
CA THR A 88 40.39 14.81 8.36
C THR A 88 40.35 16.02 9.30
N LEU A 89 39.20 16.67 9.46
CA LEU A 89 39.01 17.75 10.41
C LEU A 89 39.25 17.28 11.85
N ALA A 90 38.74 16.09 12.21
CA ALA A 90 38.96 15.51 13.53
C ALA A 90 40.46 15.23 13.77
N LEU A 91 41.15 14.63 12.79
CA LEU A 91 42.59 14.38 12.87
C LEU A 91 43.39 15.68 13.03
N GLY A 92 43.10 16.69 12.21
CA GLY A 92 43.75 18.00 12.29
C GLY A 92 43.48 18.71 13.61
N ALA A 93 42.24 18.66 14.11
CA ALA A 93 41.86 19.27 15.38
C ALA A 93 42.58 18.61 16.57
N VAL A 94 42.68 17.28 16.59
CA VAL A 94 43.41 16.56 17.65
C VAL A 94 44.89 16.94 17.65
N ILE A 95 45.54 16.98 16.48
CA ILE A 95 46.95 17.39 16.36
C ILE A 95 47.13 18.85 16.81
N ALA A 96 46.23 19.74 16.43
CA ALA A 96 46.28 21.16 16.79
C ALA A 96 46.05 21.41 18.29
N LEU A 97 45.21 20.61 18.96
CA LEU A 97 44.93 20.74 20.39
C LEU A 97 45.91 20.00 21.29
N SER A 98 46.55 18.94 20.81
CA SER A 98 47.56 18.15 21.53
C SER A 98 48.65 18.97 22.26
N PRO A 99 49.19 20.09 21.73
CA PRO A 99 50.15 20.89 22.50
C PRO A 99 49.55 21.64 23.69
N THR A 100 48.23 21.88 23.69
CA THR A 100 47.52 22.63 24.75
C THR A 100 46.77 21.74 25.73
N LEU A 101 46.32 20.57 25.28
CA LEU A 101 45.55 19.59 26.03
C LEU A 101 46.27 18.25 25.96
N THR A 102 46.21 17.47 27.03
CA THR A 102 46.70 16.08 26.98
C THR A 102 46.00 15.31 25.84
N PRO A 103 46.64 14.30 25.23
CA PRO A 103 46.06 13.58 24.08
C PRO A 103 44.64 13.05 24.32
N TRP A 104 44.36 12.62 25.55
CA TRP A 104 43.03 12.17 25.98
C TRP A 104 42.02 13.33 26.12
N GLY A 105 42.46 14.49 26.60
CA GLY A 105 41.63 15.69 26.68
C GLY A 105 41.26 16.24 25.29
N ALA A 106 42.22 16.26 24.36
CA ALA A 106 41.99 16.70 22.99
C ALA A 106 40.98 15.79 22.25
N THR A 107 41.15 14.47 22.33
CA THR A 107 40.23 13.52 21.70
C THR A 107 38.83 13.58 22.31
N GLY A 108 38.72 13.63 23.65
CA GLY A 108 37.44 13.78 24.34
C GLY A 108 36.67 15.05 23.94
N LEU A 109 37.36 16.20 23.86
CA LEU A 109 36.76 17.46 23.45
C LEU A 109 36.26 17.42 22.01
N VAL A 110 37.08 16.94 21.07
CA VAL A 110 36.73 16.87 19.64
C VAL A 110 35.53 15.95 19.42
N VAL A 111 35.55 14.76 20.02
CA VAL A 111 34.43 13.80 19.92
C VAL A 111 33.16 14.40 20.53
N GLY A 112 33.26 15.02 21.71
CA GLY A 112 32.13 15.69 22.35
C GLY A 112 31.53 16.80 21.48
N ALA A 113 32.37 17.63 20.88
CA ALA A 113 31.93 18.69 19.97
C ALA A 113 31.25 18.14 18.70
N LEU A 114 31.82 17.10 18.08
CA LEU A 114 31.22 16.48 16.89
C LEU A 114 29.88 15.81 17.20
N ILE A 115 29.74 15.14 18.35
CA ILE A 115 28.47 14.55 18.80
C ILE A 115 27.43 15.66 19.02
N PHE A 116 27.82 16.75 19.69
CA PHE A 116 26.92 17.89 19.91
C PHE A 116 26.41 18.46 18.58
N ILE A 117 27.32 18.72 17.63
CA ILE A 117 26.95 19.19 16.28
C ILE A 117 26.05 18.18 15.56
N ALA A 118 26.36 16.88 15.63
CA ALA A 118 25.57 15.83 15.00
C ALA A 118 24.14 15.77 15.56
N ILE A 119 23.97 15.94 16.88
CA ILE A 119 22.64 16.03 17.51
C ILE A 119 21.88 17.25 17.01
N LEU A 120 22.53 18.43 16.97
CA LEU A 120 21.90 19.67 16.46
C LEU A 120 21.42 19.49 15.01
N LEU A 121 22.29 18.96 14.14
CA LEU A 121 21.94 18.67 12.75
C LEU A 121 20.83 17.63 12.63
N GLY A 122 20.88 16.55 13.42
CA GLY A 122 19.86 15.50 13.41
C GLY A 122 18.47 16.00 13.83
N VAL A 123 18.42 16.85 14.87
CA VAL A 123 17.17 17.49 15.31
C VAL A 123 16.67 18.48 14.24
N GLY A 124 17.55 19.27 13.64
CA GLY A 124 17.20 20.18 12.54
C GLY A 124 16.63 19.45 11.33
N ALA A 125 17.28 18.37 10.90
CA ALA A 125 16.83 17.52 9.80
C ALA A 125 15.46 16.92 10.09
N ARG A 126 15.25 16.36 11.30
CA ARG A 126 13.95 15.79 11.70
C ARG A 126 12.83 16.82 11.62
N ARG A 127 13.07 18.05 12.09
CA ARG A 127 12.09 19.15 11.99
C ARG A 127 11.79 19.53 10.54
N TYR A 128 12.80 19.52 9.67
CA TYR A 128 12.61 19.81 8.25
C TYR A 128 11.74 18.73 7.57
N PHE A 129 12.07 17.45 7.77
CA PHE A 129 11.31 16.33 7.19
C PHE A 129 9.88 16.24 7.72
N SER A 130 9.65 16.51 9.02
CA SER A 130 8.28 16.56 9.57
C SER A 130 7.43 17.64 8.89
N ARG A 131 7.99 18.82 8.59
CA ARG A 131 7.27 19.89 7.88
C ARG A 131 6.90 19.52 6.44
N LEU A 132 7.76 18.77 5.76
CA LEU A 132 7.44 18.25 4.44
C LEU A 132 6.35 17.17 4.55
N GLY A 133 6.44 16.27 5.53
CA GLY A 133 5.43 15.25 5.80
C GLY A 133 4.05 15.84 6.10
N ASP A 134 3.98 16.90 6.90
CA ASP A 134 2.73 17.58 7.23
C ASP A 134 2.09 18.25 6.00
N ALA A 135 2.91 18.82 5.10
CA ALA A 135 2.43 19.44 3.86
C ALA A 135 1.87 18.42 2.85
N PHE A 136 2.35 17.18 2.86
CA PHE A 136 1.82 16.09 2.03
C PHE A 136 0.69 15.29 2.72
N GLY A 137 0.64 15.30 4.06
CA GLY A 137 -0.35 14.55 4.86
C GLY A 137 -1.60 15.34 5.26
N GLY A 138 -1.58 16.68 5.17
CA GLY A 138 -2.71 17.56 5.53
C GLY A 138 -3.83 17.67 4.49
N GLY A 139 -3.72 16.97 3.35
CA GLY A 139 -4.79 16.86 2.36
C GLY A 139 -5.75 15.72 2.69
N LYS A 140 -6.64 15.92 3.67
CA LYS A 140 -7.87 15.14 3.83
C LYS A 140 -9.06 16.07 3.71
#